data_AF-A0A0K1JDU7-F1
#
_entry.id   AF-A0A0K1JDU7-F1
#
_cell.length_a   1.000
_cell.length_b   1.000
_cell.length_c   1.000
_cell.angle_alpha   90.00
_cell.angle_beta   90.00
_cell.angle_gamma   90.00
#
_symmetry.space_group_name_H-M   'P 1'
#
loop_
_entity.id
_entity.type
_entity.pdbx_description
1 polymer ?
#
loop_
_entity_poly.entity_id
_entity_poly.type
_entity_poly.pdbx_seq_one_letter_code
_entity_poly.pdbx_strand_id
1 'polypeptide(L)'
;MITQAGEIFAARAYEFKSGATRNANDFSIGVQIHIHGATKPSAAALASLEWLYRNSHTALGKKKALKITGHEDHTSTDCPGGPLHSWVDHRGQDLYREVAAELGGGSTIPAYPGAAAFKIGKKHAAVKTLDNGLIRKGYVKHHDGDGYQAGTLFTKYTRLNVQDFQKAQGWTGADADGYPGAETWKRLLS
;
A
#
# COMPACT_ATOMS: atom_id res chain seq x y z
N MET A 1 -18.60 -12.20 13.07
CA MET A 1 -19.36 -10.95 13.25
C MET A 1 -18.71 -10.15 14.35
N ILE A 2 -18.53 -8.85 14.16
CA ILE A 2 -18.10 -7.90 15.19
C ILE A 2 -19.28 -6.98 15.53
N THR A 3 -19.69 -6.95 16.80
CA THR A 3 -20.78 -6.08 17.25
C THR A 3 -20.32 -4.64 17.43
N GLN A 4 -21.26 -3.70 17.54
CA GLN A 4 -20.93 -2.31 17.88
C GLN A 4 -20.33 -2.16 19.29
N ALA A 5 -20.44 -3.16 20.16
CA ALA A 5 -19.76 -3.22 21.46
C ALA A 5 -18.34 -3.80 21.37
N GLY A 6 -17.90 -4.25 20.18
CA GLY A 6 -16.57 -4.84 19.98
C GLY A 6 -16.49 -6.34 20.25
N GLU A 7 -17.60 -7.03 20.48
CA GLU A 7 -17.59 -8.48 20.68
C GLU A 7 -17.35 -9.19 19.35
N ILE A 8 -16.52 -10.25 19.35
CA ILE A 8 -16.16 -11.01 18.15
C ILE A 8 -16.79 -12.40 18.23
N PHE A 9 -17.65 -12.72 17.27
CA PHE A 9 -18.26 -14.04 17.11
C PHE A 9 -17.71 -14.73 15.87
N ALA A 10 -17.11 -15.91 16.04
CA ALA A 10 -16.63 -16.74 14.95
C ALA A 10 -17.78 -17.56 14.37
N ALA A 11 -18.05 -17.40 13.07
CA ALA A 11 -19.01 -18.26 12.37
C ALA A 11 -18.36 -19.56 11.87
N ARG A 12 -17.07 -19.50 11.50
CA ARG A 12 -16.24 -20.61 11.03
C ARG A 12 -14.81 -20.42 11.55
N ALA A 13 -14.13 -21.51 11.86
CA ALA A 13 -12.71 -21.49 12.21
C ALA A 13 -11.82 -21.36 10.96
N TYR A 14 -10.55 -21.01 11.15
CA TYR A 14 -9.61 -20.62 10.09
C TYR A 14 -9.29 -21.75 9.09
N GLU A 15 -9.43 -23.01 9.51
CA GLU A 15 -9.20 -24.20 8.68
C GLU A 15 -10.33 -24.50 7.69
N PHE A 16 -11.48 -23.84 7.84
CA PHE A 16 -12.63 -24.03 6.95
C PHE A 16 -12.73 -22.91 5.92
N LYS A 17 -13.22 -23.26 4.73
CA LYS A 17 -13.57 -22.28 3.68
C LYS A 17 -14.54 -21.24 4.23
N SER A 18 -14.33 -19.98 3.85
CA SER A 18 -15.27 -18.93 4.23
C SER A 18 -16.62 -19.14 3.52
N GLY A 19 -17.68 -18.54 4.06
CA GLY A 19 -19.02 -18.60 3.47
C GLY A 19 -19.55 -17.23 3.09
N ALA A 20 -18.66 -16.24 2.94
CA ALA A 20 -19.02 -14.83 2.87
C ALA A 20 -19.12 -14.31 1.43
N THR A 21 -18.25 -14.77 0.53
CA THR A 21 -18.06 -14.14 -0.78
C THR A 21 -17.87 -15.18 -1.87
N ARG A 22 -18.82 -15.23 -2.80
CA ARG A 22 -18.74 -16.11 -3.97
C ARG A 22 -17.42 -15.89 -4.70
N ASN A 23 -16.73 -16.97 -5.05
CA ASN A 23 -15.41 -17.00 -5.72
C ASN A 23 -14.21 -16.48 -4.90
N ALA A 24 -14.41 -15.99 -3.67
CA ALA A 24 -13.31 -15.61 -2.77
C ALA A 24 -13.23 -16.47 -1.50
N ASN A 25 -14.17 -17.41 -1.30
CA ASN A 25 -14.25 -18.26 -0.12
C ASN A 25 -13.03 -19.16 0.12
N ASP A 26 -12.26 -19.48 -0.94
CA ASP A 26 -11.13 -20.41 -0.88
C ASP A 26 -9.82 -19.76 -0.43
N PHE A 27 -9.72 -18.43 -0.47
CA PHE A 27 -8.49 -17.69 -0.17
C PHE A 27 -8.68 -16.51 0.80
N SER A 28 -9.89 -16.31 1.33
CA SER A 28 -10.22 -15.18 2.21
C SER A 28 -10.76 -15.63 3.57
N ILE A 29 -10.66 -14.72 4.54
CA ILE A 29 -11.44 -14.75 5.77
C ILE A 29 -12.50 -13.65 5.64
N GLY A 30 -13.77 -14.00 5.74
CA GLY A 30 -14.85 -13.01 5.75
C GLY A 30 -15.05 -12.42 7.13
N VAL A 31 -14.99 -11.09 7.26
CA VAL A 31 -15.30 -10.37 8.49
C VAL A 31 -16.53 -9.50 8.27
N GLN A 32 -17.56 -9.71 9.08
CA GLN A 32 -18.78 -8.92 9.09
C GLN A 32 -18.78 -7.99 10.29
N ILE A 33 -19.10 -6.71 10.08
CA ILE A 33 -19.34 -5.72 11.14
C ILE A 33 -20.84 -5.46 11.22
N HIS A 34 -21.41 -5.41 12.42
CA HIS A 34 -22.84 -5.21 12.62
C HIS A 34 -23.22 -3.73 12.40
N ILE A 35 -23.34 -3.34 11.14
CA ILE A 35 -23.77 -2.00 10.66
C ILE A 35 -24.79 -2.17 9.53
N HIS A 36 -25.53 -1.10 9.20
CA HIS A 36 -26.37 -1.05 8.01
C HIS A 36 -26.24 0.30 7.30
N GLY A 37 -26.30 0.29 5.95
CA GLY A 37 -26.24 1.50 5.14
C GLY A 37 -25.06 2.40 5.49
N ALA A 38 -25.35 3.67 5.80
CA ALA A 38 -24.34 4.67 6.17
C ALA A 38 -23.93 4.65 7.66
N THR A 39 -24.34 3.63 8.43
CA THR A 39 -24.00 3.54 9.85
C THR A 39 -22.48 3.44 10.02
N LYS A 40 -21.90 4.41 10.71
CA LYS A 40 -20.47 4.42 11.03
C LYS A 40 -20.16 3.32 12.06
N PRO A 41 -19.15 2.46 11.84
CA PRO A 41 -18.67 1.55 12.87
C PRO A 41 -18.22 2.30 14.13
N SER A 42 -18.59 1.79 15.29
CA SER A 42 -18.12 2.31 16.58
C SER A 42 -16.60 2.14 16.72
N ALA A 43 -16.00 2.93 17.61
CA ALA A 43 -14.58 2.79 17.94
C ALA A 43 -14.26 1.38 18.48
N ALA A 44 -15.16 0.79 19.28
CA ALA A 44 -14.99 -0.57 19.80
C ALA A 44 -15.01 -1.62 18.68
N ALA A 45 -15.93 -1.49 17.71
CA ALA A 45 -15.97 -2.40 16.57
C ALA A 45 -14.70 -2.32 15.71
N LEU A 46 -14.18 -1.10 15.47
CA LEU A 46 -12.94 -0.91 14.72
C LEU A 46 -11.72 -1.43 15.49
N ALA A 47 -11.64 -1.19 16.80
CA ALA A 47 -10.56 -1.74 17.63
C ALA A 47 -10.54 -3.27 17.60
N SER A 48 -11.70 -3.91 17.66
CA SER A 48 -11.83 -5.37 17.54
C SER A 48 -11.50 -5.88 16.14
N LEU A 49 -11.81 -5.11 15.08
CA LEU A 49 -11.40 -5.43 13.72
C LEU A 49 -9.86 -5.38 13.56
N GLU A 50 -9.21 -4.35 14.11
CA GLU A 50 -7.75 -4.26 14.11
C GLU A 50 -7.11 -5.41 14.90
N TRP A 51 -7.65 -5.71 16.08
CA TRP A 51 -7.19 -6.85 16.88
C TRP A 51 -7.34 -8.17 16.12
N LEU A 52 -8.50 -8.40 15.50
CA LEU A 52 -8.77 -9.62 14.72
C LEU A 52 -7.79 -9.75 13.56
N TYR A 53 -7.54 -8.66 12.83
CA TYR A 53 -6.57 -8.65 11.73
C TYR A 53 -5.18 -9.07 12.20
N ARG A 54 -4.66 -8.44 13.25
CA ARG A 54 -3.34 -8.76 13.82
C ARG A 54 -3.29 -10.21 14.31
N ASN A 55 -4.29 -10.64 15.06
CA ASN A 55 -4.35 -12.00 15.63
C ASN A 55 -4.53 -13.10 14.56
N SER A 56 -5.17 -12.79 13.43
CA SER A 56 -5.33 -13.74 12.32
C SER A 56 -4.00 -14.20 11.74
N HIS A 57 -2.98 -13.34 11.71
CA HIS A 57 -1.65 -13.71 11.20
C HIS A 57 -0.99 -14.77 12.08
N THR A 58 -1.05 -14.57 13.41
CA THR A 58 -0.56 -15.53 14.40
C THR A 58 -1.30 -16.85 14.29
N ALA A 59 -2.63 -16.82 14.27
CA ALA A 59 -3.46 -18.02 14.19
C ALA A 59 -3.23 -18.82 12.90
N LEU A 60 -3.00 -18.15 11.77
CA LEU A 60 -2.73 -18.79 10.48
C LEU A 60 -1.24 -19.09 10.22
N GLY A 61 -0.33 -18.67 11.10
CA GLY A 61 1.12 -18.77 10.88
C GLY A 61 1.61 -18.06 9.62
N LYS A 62 0.96 -16.96 9.21
CA LYS A 62 1.28 -16.27 7.95
C LYS A 62 2.57 -15.47 8.07
N LYS A 63 3.49 -15.71 7.13
CA LYS A 63 4.75 -14.96 6.98
C LYS A 63 4.64 -13.72 6.10
N LYS A 64 3.45 -13.41 5.61
CA LYS A 64 3.14 -12.22 4.80
C LYS A 64 1.83 -11.62 5.30
N ALA A 65 1.73 -10.31 5.25
CA ALA A 65 0.51 -9.60 5.64
C ALA A 65 -0.66 -9.98 4.72
N LEU A 66 -1.83 -10.20 5.32
CA LEU A 66 -3.10 -10.42 4.64
C LEU A 66 -3.57 -9.09 4.06
N LYS A 67 -3.99 -9.07 2.79
CA LYS A 67 -4.61 -7.87 2.21
C LYS A 67 -5.95 -7.61 2.88
N ILE A 68 -6.27 -6.34 3.08
CA ILE A 68 -7.60 -5.88 3.51
C ILE A 68 -8.29 -5.29 2.29
N THR A 69 -9.44 -5.85 1.93
CA THR A 69 -10.26 -5.47 0.77
C THR A 69 -11.72 -5.44 1.19
N GLY A 70 -12.52 -4.66 0.47
CA GLY A 70 -13.97 -4.65 0.62
C GLY A 70 -14.63 -5.90 0.02
N HIS A 71 -15.95 -6.03 0.18
CA HIS A 71 -16.70 -7.14 -0.39
C HIS A 71 -16.99 -6.90 -1.89
N GLU A 72 -17.19 -5.64 -2.26
CA GLU A 72 -17.32 -5.11 -3.62
C GLU A 72 -16.11 -5.39 -4.50
N ASP A 73 -14.92 -5.55 -3.91
CA ASP A 73 -13.68 -5.88 -4.65
C ASP A 73 -13.71 -7.31 -5.25
N HIS A 74 -14.62 -8.17 -4.79
CA HIS A 74 -14.66 -9.59 -5.15
C HIS A 74 -16.03 -10.03 -5.69
N THR A 75 -17.08 -9.24 -5.49
CA THR A 75 -18.43 -9.56 -5.96
C THR A 75 -19.26 -8.30 -6.18
N SER A 76 -20.33 -8.39 -6.98
CA SER A 76 -21.23 -7.26 -7.24
C SER A 76 -22.09 -6.96 -6.01
N THR A 77 -21.66 -6.01 -5.19
CA THR A 77 -22.34 -5.55 -3.97
C THR A 77 -21.86 -4.14 -3.60
N ASP A 78 -22.68 -3.39 -2.85
CA ASP A 78 -22.27 -2.09 -2.29
C ASP A 78 -21.55 -2.21 -0.93
N CYS A 79 -21.50 -3.42 -0.36
CA CYS A 79 -20.84 -3.68 0.92
C CYS A 79 -19.31 -3.63 0.74
N PRO A 80 -18.54 -3.06 1.71
CA PRO A 80 -19.03 -2.54 2.97
C PRO A 80 -19.64 -1.14 2.87
N GLY A 81 -19.31 -0.37 1.82
CA GLY A 81 -19.85 0.96 1.55
C GLY A 81 -19.57 1.98 2.66
N GLY A 82 -19.95 3.22 2.39
CA GLY A 82 -20.00 4.29 3.39
C GLY A 82 -18.73 4.42 4.25
N PRO A 83 -18.87 4.64 5.57
CA PRO A 83 -17.72 4.83 6.47
C PRO A 83 -16.79 3.61 6.60
N LEU A 84 -17.30 2.39 6.42
CA LEU A 84 -16.46 1.19 6.54
C LEU A 84 -15.59 1.00 5.29
N HIS A 85 -16.09 1.33 4.10
CA HIS A 85 -15.26 1.40 2.88
C HIS A 85 -14.11 2.40 3.05
N SER A 86 -14.40 3.62 3.53
CA SER A 86 -13.35 4.61 3.83
C SER A 86 -12.33 4.11 4.85
N TRP A 87 -12.76 3.33 5.85
CA TRP A 87 -11.82 2.70 6.78
C TRP A 87 -10.92 1.67 6.08
N VAL A 88 -11.47 0.83 5.19
CA VAL A 88 -10.71 -0.17 4.42
C VAL A 88 -9.63 0.49 3.57
N ASP A 89 -9.95 1.59 2.88
CA ASP A 89 -9.06 2.30 1.97
C ASP A 89 -7.98 3.14 2.68
N HIS A 90 -8.23 3.52 3.93
CA HIS A 90 -7.29 4.29 4.72
C HIS A 90 -6.67 3.45 5.83
N ARG A 91 -7.32 3.40 7.01
CA ARG A 91 -6.76 2.77 8.19
C ARG A 91 -6.44 1.28 7.96
N GLY A 92 -7.27 0.57 7.19
CA GLY A 92 -7.00 -0.81 6.79
C GLY A 92 -5.71 -0.95 5.97
N GLN A 93 -5.47 -0.06 5.01
CA GLN A 93 -4.22 -0.08 4.23
C GLN A 93 -2.99 0.31 5.07
N ASP A 94 -3.14 1.22 6.03
CA ASP A 94 -2.07 1.55 6.98
C ASP A 94 -1.74 0.34 7.86
N LEU A 95 -2.77 -0.33 8.39
CA LEU A 95 -2.62 -1.54 9.21
C LEU A 95 -1.97 -2.69 8.42
N TYR A 96 -2.33 -2.86 7.14
CA TYR A 96 -1.64 -3.80 6.26
C TYR A 96 -0.15 -3.49 6.13
N ARG A 97 0.22 -2.21 5.95
CA ARG A 97 1.62 -1.79 5.85
C ARG A 97 2.37 -1.97 7.17
N GLU A 98 1.74 -1.68 8.30
CA GLU A 98 2.29 -1.92 9.65
C GLU A 98 2.62 -3.40 9.85
N VAL A 99 1.65 -4.29 9.64
CA VAL A 99 1.85 -5.73 9.83
C VAL A 99 2.79 -6.31 8.78
N ALA A 100 2.78 -5.79 7.54
CA ALA A 100 3.77 -6.16 6.55
C ALA A 100 5.18 -5.82 7.05
N ALA A 101 5.41 -4.62 7.58
CA ALA A 101 6.69 -4.23 8.16
C ALA A 101 7.09 -5.14 9.34
N GLU A 102 6.17 -5.44 10.25
CA GLU A 102 6.40 -6.35 11.40
C GLU A 102 6.80 -7.76 10.96
N LEU A 103 6.17 -8.29 9.91
CA LEU A 103 6.44 -9.64 9.38
C LEU A 103 7.65 -9.70 8.43
N GLY A 104 8.47 -8.64 8.38
CA GLY A 104 9.63 -8.56 7.47
C GLY A 104 9.25 -8.39 5.99
N GLY A 105 7.97 -8.13 5.72
CA GLY A 105 7.41 -7.71 4.42
C GLY A 105 7.31 -6.19 4.26
N GLY A 106 7.95 -5.41 5.12
CA GLY A 106 8.23 -4.00 4.82
C GLY A 106 9.07 -3.98 3.56
N SER A 107 8.66 -3.21 2.55
CA SER A 107 9.40 -3.09 1.28
C SER A 107 10.87 -2.88 1.63
N THR A 108 11.69 -3.94 1.51
CA THR A 108 13.13 -3.76 1.60
C THR A 108 13.43 -2.86 0.44
N ILE A 109 13.83 -1.62 0.76
CA ILE A 109 14.28 -0.68 -0.26
C ILE A 109 15.31 -1.46 -1.07
N PRO A 110 15.07 -1.70 -2.38
CA PRO A 110 15.97 -2.54 -3.15
C PRO A 110 17.37 -1.95 -3.06
N ALA A 111 18.42 -2.78 -3.16
CA ALA A 111 19.78 -2.26 -3.18
C ALA A 111 19.91 -1.19 -4.27
N TYR A 112 20.59 -0.09 -3.95
CA TYR A 112 20.84 0.96 -4.92
C TYR A 112 21.61 0.37 -6.12
N PRO A 113 21.11 0.48 -7.36
CA PRO A 113 21.68 -0.20 -8.53
C PRO A 113 22.99 0.43 -9.04
N GLY A 114 23.46 1.51 -8.41
CA GLY A 114 24.60 2.30 -8.85
C GLY A 114 24.23 3.42 -9.82
N ALA A 115 25.02 4.51 -9.80
CA ALA A 115 24.76 5.72 -10.58
C ALA A 115 24.75 5.46 -12.09
N ALA A 116 25.43 4.40 -12.54
CA ALA A 116 25.45 4.01 -13.93
C ALA A 116 24.05 3.70 -14.48
N ALA A 117 23.07 3.33 -13.64
CA ALA A 117 21.69 3.07 -14.07
C ALA A 117 20.94 4.35 -14.48
N PHE A 118 21.34 5.51 -13.96
CA PHE A 118 20.61 6.78 -14.07
C PHE A 118 21.38 7.77 -14.96
N LYS A 119 21.42 7.48 -16.25
CA LYS A 119 22.01 8.37 -17.27
C LYS A 119 20.96 8.68 -18.31
N ILE A 120 20.86 9.94 -18.75
CA ILE A 120 19.87 10.34 -19.75
C ILE A 120 20.01 9.44 -20.98
N GLY A 121 18.89 8.89 -21.45
CA GLY A 121 18.84 7.98 -22.60
C GLY A 121 19.12 6.51 -22.27
N LYS A 122 19.52 6.17 -21.03
CA LYS A 122 19.77 4.79 -20.63
C LYS A 122 18.48 4.09 -20.21
N LYS A 123 18.31 2.84 -20.68
CA LYS A 123 17.26 1.94 -20.21
C LYS A 123 17.77 1.06 -19.06
N HIS A 124 17.02 0.98 -17.97
CA HIS A 124 17.30 0.10 -16.84
C HIS A 124 16.03 -0.18 -16.02
N ALA A 125 15.86 -1.39 -15.48
CA ALA A 125 14.68 -1.76 -14.70
C ALA A 125 14.50 -0.89 -13.44
N ALA A 126 15.60 -0.44 -12.85
CA ALA A 126 15.59 0.44 -11.69
C ALA A 126 15.01 1.83 -11.97
N VAL A 127 14.99 2.30 -13.22
CA VAL A 127 14.33 3.58 -13.58
C VAL A 127 12.83 3.46 -13.33
N LYS A 128 12.22 2.32 -13.68
CA LYS A 128 10.79 2.10 -13.41
C LYS A 128 10.48 2.12 -11.92
N THR A 129 11.40 1.58 -11.11
CA THR A 129 11.29 1.62 -9.65
C THR A 129 11.39 3.05 -9.13
N LEU A 130 12.34 3.83 -9.66
CA LEU A 130 12.53 5.25 -9.35
C LEU A 130 11.29 6.08 -9.71
N ASP A 131 10.80 5.96 -10.95
CA ASP A 131 9.66 6.71 -11.45
C ASP A 131 8.39 6.40 -10.63
N ASN A 132 8.17 5.13 -10.26
CA ASN A 132 7.09 4.75 -9.34
C ASN A 132 7.21 5.44 -7.97
N GLY A 133 8.43 5.56 -7.45
CA GLY A 133 8.70 6.29 -6.21
C GLY A 133 8.37 7.79 -6.32
N LEU A 134 8.74 8.41 -7.45
CA LEU A 134 8.41 9.82 -7.73
C LEU A 134 6.90 10.03 -7.83
N ILE A 135 6.19 9.17 -8.57
CA ILE A 135 4.72 9.20 -8.69
C ILE A 135 4.07 9.04 -7.32
N ARG A 136 4.50 8.03 -6.54
CA ARG A 136 3.99 7.78 -5.18
C ARG A 136 4.15 8.99 -4.27
N LYS A 137 5.24 9.75 -4.41
CA LYS A 137 5.51 10.94 -3.60
C LYS A 137 5.04 12.25 -4.23
N GLY A 138 4.37 12.21 -5.39
CA GLY A 138 3.80 13.38 -6.06
C GLY A 138 4.78 14.23 -6.87
N TYR A 139 6.00 13.74 -7.14
CA TYR A 139 7.01 14.44 -7.94
C TYR A 139 6.82 14.15 -9.43
N VAL A 140 5.75 14.69 -10.00
CA VAL A 140 5.26 14.38 -11.36
C VAL A 140 5.17 15.59 -12.28
N LYS A 141 5.75 16.73 -11.85
CA LYS A 141 5.61 18.04 -12.51
C LYS A 141 6.13 18.06 -13.95
N HIS A 142 7.24 17.37 -14.20
CA HIS A 142 7.90 17.37 -15.49
C HIS A 142 7.49 16.13 -16.29
N HIS A 143 6.94 16.34 -17.48
CA HIS A 143 6.51 15.31 -18.42
C HIS A 143 6.50 15.83 -19.86
N ASP A 144 6.20 14.96 -20.83
CA ASP A 144 6.17 15.27 -22.27
C ASP A 144 4.80 15.71 -22.80
N GLY A 145 3.72 15.49 -22.07
CA GLY A 145 2.40 16.05 -22.40
C GLY A 145 1.24 15.31 -21.73
N ASP A 146 1.38 14.00 -21.55
CA ASP A 146 0.31 13.10 -21.09
C ASP A 146 0.43 12.72 -19.61
N GLY A 147 1.01 13.61 -18.81
CA GLY A 147 1.38 13.35 -17.43
C GLY A 147 2.65 12.49 -17.29
N TYR A 148 3.17 12.41 -16.07
CA TYR A 148 4.39 11.63 -15.81
C TYR A 148 4.06 10.17 -15.53
N GLN A 149 4.61 9.27 -16.34
CA GLN A 149 4.38 7.83 -16.26
C GLN A 149 5.68 7.08 -15.98
N ALA A 150 5.57 5.94 -15.28
CA ALA A 150 6.73 5.12 -14.98
C ALA A 150 7.24 4.36 -16.21
N GLY A 151 8.52 4.52 -16.52
CA GLY A 151 9.18 3.88 -17.65
C GLY A 151 10.50 3.25 -17.28
N THR A 152 11.12 2.54 -18.22
CA THR A 152 12.49 2.00 -18.02
C THR A 152 13.57 2.93 -18.55
N LEU A 153 13.20 4.01 -19.24
CA LEU A 153 14.12 4.98 -19.85
C LEU A 153 14.34 6.15 -18.92
N PHE A 154 15.59 6.42 -18.54
CA PHE A 154 15.91 7.61 -17.74
C PHE A 154 15.88 8.84 -18.65
N THR A 155 14.83 9.65 -18.54
CA THR A 155 14.60 10.82 -19.40
C THR A 155 15.07 12.11 -18.74
N LYS A 156 15.10 13.19 -19.53
CA LYS A 156 15.28 14.56 -18.98
C LYS A 156 14.18 14.91 -17.95
N TYR A 157 12.96 14.39 -18.12
CA TYR A 157 11.84 14.65 -17.23
C TYR A 157 12.00 13.90 -15.91
N THR A 158 12.42 12.62 -15.96
CA THR A 158 12.81 11.87 -14.75
C THR A 158 13.87 12.64 -13.96
N ARG A 159 14.94 13.12 -14.62
CA ARG A 159 16.00 13.91 -13.96
C ARG A 159 15.45 15.15 -13.24
N LEU A 160 14.56 15.91 -13.90
CA LEU A 160 13.98 17.12 -13.31
C LEU A 160 13.06 16.81 -12.11
N ASN A 161 12.25 15.76 -12.20
CA ASN A 161 11.42 15.32 -11.08
C ASN A 161 12.25 14.82 -9.89
N VAL A 162 13.37 14.11 -10.15
CA VAL A 162 14.34 13.76 -9.10
C VAL A 162 14.95 15.02 -8.47
N GLN A 163 15.30 16.02 -9.27
CA GLN A 163 15.85 17.27 -8.76
C GLN A 163 14.85 18.00 -7.84
N ASP A 164 13.58 18.04 -8.21
CA ASP A 164 12.54 18.63 -7.36
C ASP A 164 12.40 17.87 -6.03
N PHE A 165 12.46 16.53 -6.07
CA PHE A 165 12.50 15.70 -4.86
C PHE A 165 13.71 16.02 -3.98
N GLN A 166 14.90 16.11 -4.57
CA GLN A 166 16.14 16.43 -3.85
C GLN A 166 16.07 17.82 -3.19
N LYS A 167 15.59 18.84 -3.91
CA LYS A 167 15.38 20.18 -3.35
C LYS A 167 14.39 20.17 -2.19
N ALA A 168 13.33 19.37 -2.28
CA ALA A 168 12.36 19.21 -1.19
C ALA A 168 12.95 18.54 0.06
N GLN A 169 14.09 17.85 -0.06
CA GLN A 169 14.86 17.36 1.10
C GLN A 169 15.73 18.45 1.76
N GLY A 170 15.74 19.67 1.22
CA GLY A 170 16.64 20.75 1.64
C GLY A 170 18.04 20.66 1.02
N TRP A 171 18.26 19.77 0.05
CA TRP A 171 19.55 19.63 -0.62
C TRP A 171 19.77 20.75 -1.66
N THR A 172 21.02 21.13 -1.88
CA THR A 172 21.39 22.24 -2.77
C THR A 172 22.63 21.90 -3.60
N GLY A 173 22.88 22.68 -4.66
CA GLY A 173 24.05 22.51 -5.50
C GLY A 173 24.13 21.11 -6.12
N ALA A 174 25.27 20.44 -5.95
CA ALA A 174 25.52 19.11 -6.48
C ALA A 174 24.64 18.02 -5.84
N ASP A 175 24.14 18.23 -4.62
CA ASP A 175 23.25 17.27 -3.95
C ASP A 175 21.81 17.33 -4.48
N ALA A 176 21.49 18.31 -5.33
CA ALA A 176 20.20 18.50 -5.98
C ALA A 176 20.32 18.62 -7.50
N ASP A 177 21.15 17.78 -8.12
CA ASP A 177 21.48 17.80 -9.56
C ASP A 177 20.49 17.00 -10.45
N GLY A 178 19.57 16.27 -9.83
CA GLY A 178 18.60 15.39 -10.47
C GLY A 178 19.11 13.98 -10.79
N TYR A 179 20.34 13.64 -10.42
CA TYR A 179 20.88 12.29 -10.53
C TYR A 179 20.75 11.57 -9.18
N PRO A 180 19.93 10.51 -9.09
CA PRO A 180 19.67 9.87 -7.82
C PRO A 180 20.92 9.12 -7.34
N GLY A 181 21.41 9.48 -6.15
CA GLY A 181 22.41 8.72 -5.40
C GLY A 181 21.77 7.70 -4.46
N ALA A 182 22.59 6.99 -3.67
CA ALA A 182 22.10 6.00 -2.71
C ALA A 182 21.13 6.61 -1.68
N GLU A 183 21.38 7.83 -1.22
CA GLU A 183 20.49 8.52 -0.28
C GLU A 183 19.19 8.98 -0.95
N THR A 184 19.26 9.47 -2.19
CA THR A 184 18.04 9.79 -2.97
C THR A 184 17.16 8.55 -3.12
N TRP A 185 17.77 7.43 -3.50
CA TRP A 185 17.10 6.14 -3.66
C TRP A 185 16.43 5.67 -2.36
N LYS A 186 17.17 5.73 -1.24
CA LYS A 186 16.67 5.36 0.08
C LYS A 186 15.45 6.20 0.48
N ARG A 187 15.56 7.52 0.43
CA ARG A 187 14.46 8.42 0.85
C ARG A 187 13.28 8.39 -0.09
N LEU A 188 13.51 8.16 -1.38
CA LEU A 188 12.43 8.13 -2.35
C LEU A 188 11.61 6.83 -2.23
N LEU A 189 12.24 5.72 -1.86
CA LEU A 189 11.59 4.40 -1.81
C LEU A 189 11.10 3.98 -0.42
N SER A 190 11.42 4.75 0.63
CA SER A 190 10.76 4.65 1.95
C SER A 190 9.33 5.17 1.88
#